data_AF-A0A418VU28-F1
#
_entry.id   AF-A0A418VU28-F1
#
_cell.length_a   1.000
_cell.length_b   1.000
_cell.length_c   1.000
_cell.angle_alpha   90.00
_cell.angle_beta   90.00
_cell.angle_gamma   90.00
#
_symmetry.space_group_name_H-M   'P 1'
#
loop_
_entity.id
_entity.type
_entity.pdbx_description
1 polymer ?
#
loop_
_entity_poly.entity_id
_entity_poly.type
_entity_poly.pdbx_seq_one_letter_code
_entity_poly.pdbx_strand_id
1 'polypeptide(L)'
;MQGPATPLGQPRMTPDDALRAAVEKGPAGYVAATITLPTQQAPAWRVVLTGDGVNATVNVDDATGAVRLPPAPAQPSSGDLIARWMRWLHVGTNTGLVWQAVIFVGGLLPALFAVTGIMMWLRRRKTEQAMAARRARNQARGALPQPNAGAGAE
;
A
#
# COMPACT_ATOMS: atom_id res chain seq x y z
N MET A 1 -22.12 -9.36 6.86
CA MET A 1 -20.93 -8.63 7.35
C MET A 1 -20.93 -8.74 8.86
N GLN A 2 -19.93 -9.39 9.48
CA GLN A 2 -19.83 -9.45 10.94
C GLN A 2 -19.39 -8.06 11.44
N GLY A 3 -20.12 -7.49 12.40
CA GLY A 3 -19.77 -6.21 13.02
C GLY A 3 -18.43 -6.27 13.78
N PRO A 4 -17.89 -5.13 14.24
CA PRO A 4 -16.63 -5.09 14.97
C PRO A 4 -16.69 -6.02 16.20
N ALA A 5 -15.66 -6.84 16.38
CA ALA A 5 -15.60 -7.80 17.47
C ALA A 5 -15.36 -7.09 18.80
N THR A 6 -16.38 -7.03 19.65
CA THR A 6 -16.29 -6.42 20.99
C THR A 6 -15.43 -7.31 21.91
N PRO A 7 -14.43 -6.75 22.62
CA PRO A 7 -13.68 -7.46 23.63
C PRO A 7 -14.60 -8.08 24.70
N LEU A 8 -14.19 -9.20 25.29
CA LEU A 8 -14.87 -9.71 26.49
C LEU A 8 -14.72 -8.71 27.63
N GLY A 9 -15.85 -8.33 28.25
CA GLY A 9 -15.85 -7.36 29.34
C GLY A 9 -15.18 -7.86 30.62
N GLN A 10 -15.16 -9.18 30.84
CA GLN A 10 -14.46 -9.82 31.95
C GLN A 10 -13.87 -11.16 31.48
N PRO A 11 -12.64 -11.17 30.95
CA PRO A 11 -11.91 -12.39 30.66
C PRO A 11 -11.70 -13.21 31.93
N ARG A 12 -11.82 -14.54 31.84
CA ARG A 12 -11.60 -15.45 32.97
C ARG A 12 -10.13 -15.75 33.21
N MET A 13 -9.31 -15.71 32.17
CA MET A 13 -7.85 -15.79 32.31
C MET A 13 -7.23 -14.40 32.36
N THR A 14 -6.08 -14.29 33.03
CA THR A 14 -5.24 -13.10 32.91
C THR A 14 -4.43 -13.15 31.61
N PRO A 15 -4.03 -11.98 31.05
CA PRO A 15 -3.12 -11.95 29.91
C PRO A 15 -1.83 -12.73 30.14
N ASP A 16 -1.27 -12.68 31.36
CA ASP A 16 -0.03 -13.36 31.72
C ASP A 16 -0.18 -14.88 31.75
N ASP A 17 -1.29 -15.39 32.26
CA ASP A 17 -1.57 -16.83 32.26
C ASP A 17 -1.77 -17.36 30.84
N ALA A 18 -2.47 -16.59 29.99
CA ALA A 18 -2.65 -16.94 28.59
C ALA A 18 -1.33 -16.91 27.82
N LEU A 19 -0.47 -15.93 28.10
CA LEU A 19 0.87 -15.81 27.52
C LEU A 19 1.75 -17.00 27.93
N ARG A 20 1.77 -17.34 29.22
CA ARG A 20 2.54 -18.47 29.76
C ARG A 20 2.10 -19.78 29.13
N ALA A 21 0.80 -20.03 29.08
CA ALA A 21 0.24 -21.23 28.45
C ALA A 21 0.59 -21.32 26.96
N ALA A 22 0.59 -20.19 26.24
CA ALA A 22 0.95 -20.15 24.83
C ALA A 22 2.43 -20.43 24.58
N VAL A 23 3.33 -19.86 25.39
CA VAL A 23 4.78 -20.08 25.26
C VAL A 23 5.16 -21.51 25.66
N GLU A 24 4.57 -22.06 26.72
CA GLU A 24 4.86 -23.41 27.22
C GLU A 24 4.49 -24.51 26.21
N LYS A 25 3.34 -24.35 25.54
CA LYS A 25 2.83 -25.33 24.56
C LYS A 25 3.13 -24.95 23.11
N GLY A 26 3.78 -23.81 22.89
CA GLY A 26 4.20 -23.33 21.58
C GLY A 26 5.48 -24.01 21.08
N PRO A 27 5.93 -23.69 19.86
CA PRO A 27 7.21 -24.17 19.35
C PRO A 27 8.38 -23.71 20.22
N ALA A 28 9.31 -24.61 20.52
CA ALA A 28 10.50 -24.29 21.32
C ALA A 28 11.35 -23.21 20.63
N GLY A 29 11.88 -22.27 21.43
CA GLY A 29 12.72 -21.17 20.94
C GLY A 29 11.96 -19.97 20.35
N TYR A 30 10.63 -20.03 20.27
CA TYR A 30 9.81 -18.90 19.84
C TYR A 30 9.47 -18.00 21.03
N VAL A 31 9.44 -16.69 20.79
CA VAL A 31 9.06 -15.68 21.80
C VAL A 31 7.74 -15.03 21.43
N ALA A 32 6.96 -14.62 22.43
CA ALA A 32 5.70 -13.95 22.17
C ALA A 32 5.93 -12.53 21.61
N ALA A 33 5.33 -12.26 20.45
CA ALA A 33 5.42 -10.97 19.76
C ALA A 33 4.12 -10.16 19.88
N THR A 34 2.97 -10.83 19.97
CA THR A 34 1.67 -10.15 20.04
C THR A 34 0.68 -11.00 20.85
N ILE A 35 -0.12 -10.35 21.68
CA ILE A 35 -1.29 -10.94 22.34
C ILE A 35 -2.53 -10.16 21.93
N THR A 36 -3.59 -10.88 21.53
CA THR A 36 -4.89 -10.31 21.18
C THR A 36 -5.92 -10.76 22.22
N LEU A 37 -6.70 -9.82 22.72
CA LEU A 37 -7.74 -10.09 23.72
C LEU A 37 -8.85 -10.99 23.15
N PRO A 38 -9.46 -11.82 24.01
CA PRO A 38 -10.64 -12.59 23.64
C PRO A 38 -11.82 -11.65 23.38
N THR A 39 -12.67 -12.02 22.43
CA THR A 39 -13.86 -11.23 22.04
C THR A 39 -15.12 -12.03 22.28
N GLN A 40 -16.28 -11.35 22.27
CA GLN A 40 -17.58 -12.02 22.39
C GLN A 40 -17.84 -13.06 21.29
N GLN A 41 -17.25 -12.87 20.11
CA GLN A 41 -17.38 -13.78 18.96
C GLN A 41 -16.33 -14.90 18.96
N ALA A 42 -15.18 -14.67 19.60
CA ALA A 42 -14.09 -15.63 19.73
C ALA A 42 -13.50 -15.53 21.15
N PRO A 43 -14.04 -16.29 22.13
CA PRO A 43 -13.64 -16.22 23.53
C PRO A 43 -12.31 -16.96 23.78
N ALA A 44 -11.28 -16.61 23.00
CA ALA A 44 -9.94 -17.17 23.09
C ALA A 44 -8.89 -16.08 22.95
N TRP A 45 -7.87 -16.13 23.79
CA TRP A 45 -6.66 -15.33 23.67
C TRP A 45 -5.87 -15.82 22.46
N ARG A 46 -5.45 -14.90 21.60
CA ARG A 46 -4.58 -15.23 20.47
C ARG A 46 -3.19 -14.67 20.72
N VAL A 47 -2.20 -15.56 20.81
CA VAL A 47 -0.80 -15.21 20.99
C VAL A 47 -0.05 -15.54 19.71
N VAL A 48 0.64 -14.55 19.15
CA VAL A 48 1.57 -14.75 18.03
C VAL A 48 2.96 -14.92 18.63
N LEU A 49 3.54 -16.09 18.41
CA LEU A 49 4.92 -16.42 18.74
C LEU A 49 5.77 -16.25 17.49
N THR A 50 6.98 -15.70 17.63
CA THR A 50 7.93 -15.50 16.54
C THR A 50 9.24 -16.21 16.85
N GLY A 51 9.78 -16.92 15.86
CA GLY A 51 11.03 -17.66 15.95
C GLY A 51 11.49 -18.07 14.55
N ASP A 52 12.80 -18.09 14.31
CA ASP A 52 13.39 -18.47 13.01
C ASP A 52 12.81 -17.73 11.79
N GLY A 53 12.36 -16.48 11.98
CA GLY A 53 11.74 -15.65 10.94
C GLY A 53 10.32 -16.06 10.56
N VAL A 54 9.70 -16.98 11.30
CA VAL A 54 8.33 -17.45 11.09
C VAL A 54 7.47 -17.11 12.30
N ASN A 55 6.19 -16.82 12.05
CA ASN A 55 5.20 -16.60 13.09
C ASN A 55 4.32 -17.83 13.26
N ALA A 56 4.17 -18.28 14.50
CA ALA A 56 3.21 -19.30 14.91
C ALA A 56 2.09 -18.63 15.72
N THR A 57 0.84 -18.85 15.32
CA THR A 57 -0.31 -18.38 16.10
C THR A 57 -0.72 -19.48 17.06
N VAL A 58 -0.97 -19.14 18.32
CA VAL A 58 -1.48 -20.05 19.36
C VAL A 58 -2.76 -19.45 19.92
N ASN A 59 -3.84 -20.23 19.96
CA ASN A 59 -5.08 -19.79 20.59
C ASN A 59 -5.24 -20.48 21.95
N VAL A 60 -5.53 -19.71 22.99
CA VAL A 60 -5.78 -20.20 24.36
C VAL A 60 -7.22 -19.88 24.71
N ASP A 61 -8.04 -20.90 24.94
CA ASP A 61 -9.43 -20.74 25.34
C ASP A 61 -9.54 -20.03 26.69
N ASP A 62 -10.31 -18.94 26.77
CA ASP A 62 -10.39 -18.10 27.97
C ASP A 62 -11.08 -18.83 29.14
N ALA A 63 -12.02 -19.72 28.85
CA ALA A 63 -12.81 -20.40 29.88
C ALA A 63 -12.11 -21.62 30.47
N THR A 64 -11.33 -22.33 29.66
CA THR A 64 -10.75 -23.64 30.01
C THR A 64 -9.22 -23.64 30.07
N GLY A 65 -8.56 -22.63 29.52
CA GLY A 65 -7.10 -22.62 29.35
C GLY A 65 -6.61 -23.63 28.31
N ALA A 66 -7.51 -24.24 27.52
CA ALA A 66 -7.15 -25.19 26.49
C ALA A 66 -6.37 -24.49 25.37
N VAL A 67 -5.15 -24.96 25.10
CA VAL A 67 -4.29 -24.42 24.05
C VAL A 67 -4.51 -25.18 22.76
N ARG A 68 -4.75 -24.45 21.68
CA ARG A 68 -4.96 -24.97 20.33
C ARG A 68 -3.98 -24.31 19.38
N LEU A 69 -3.12 -25.14 18.79
CA LEU A 69 -2.34 -24.73 17.63
C LEU A 69 -3.22 -24.85 16.38
N PRO A 70 -3.14 -23.89 15.44
CA PRO A 70 -3.73 -24.03 14.13
C PRO A 70 -3.25 -25.34 13.47
N PRO A 71 -4.10 -26.00 12.69
CA PRO A 71 -3.68 -27.11 11.85
C PRO A 71 -2.48 -26.71 10.99
N ALA A 72 -1.60 -27.68 10.68
CA ALA A 72 -0.54 -27.48 9.71
C ALA A 72 -1.13 -26.85 8.44
N PRO A 73 -0.49 -25.81 7.86
CA PRO A 73 -1.05 -25.11 6.73
C PRO A 73 -1.30 -26.09 5.59
N ALA A 74 -2.53 -26.11 5.09
CA ALA A 74 -2.86 -26.82 3.86
C ALA A 74 -1.96 -26.32 2.71
N GLN A 75 -1.83 -27.12 1.64
CA GLN A 75 -1.11 -26.69 0.45
C GLN A 75 -1.59 -25.30 0.02
N PRO A 76 -0.68 -24.32 -0.14
CA PRO A 76 -1.08 -22.94 -0.37
C PRO A 76 -1.82 -22.83 -1.69
N SER A 77 -2.95 -22.14 -1.67
CA SER A 77 -3.66 -21.81 -2.91
C SER A 77 -2.86 -20.80 -3.73
N SER A 78 -3.20 -20.65 -5.01
CA SER A 78 -2.61 -19.59 -5.86
C SER A 78 -2.84 -18.20 -5.27
N GLY A 79 -3.96 -17.97 -4.57
CA GLY A 79 -4.25 -16.73 -3.87
C GLY A 79 -3.31 -16.48 -2.70
N ASP A 80 -2.98 -17.52 -1.93
CA ASP A 80 -2.04 -17.42 -0.81
C ASP A 80 -0.62 -17.09 -1.29
N LEU A 81 -0.22 -17.64 -2.43
CA LEU A 81 1.05 -17.31 -3.08
C LEU A 81 1.11 -15.82 -3.43
N ILE A 82 0.11 -15.30 -4.12
CA ILE A 82 0.04 -13.87 -4.48
C ILE A 82 0.06 -12.99 -3.23
N ALA A 83 -0.70 -13.35 -2.18
CA ALA A 83 -0.72 -12.61 -0.92
C ALA A 83 0.65 -12.61 -0.21
N ARG A 84 1.40 -13.71 -0.27
CA ARG A 84 2.76 -13.80 0.26
C ARG A 84 3.72 -12.90 -0.53
N TRP A 85 3.64 -12.91 -1.87
CA TRP A 85 4.43 -12.02 -2.72
C TRP A 85 4.13 -10.55 -2.43
N MET A 86 2.86 -10.18 -2.31
CA MET A 86 2.45 -8.82 -1.98
C MET A 86 3.03 -8.39 -0.63
N ARG A 87 2.95 -9.24 0.40
CA ARG A 87 3.52 -8.93 1.72
C ARG A 87 5.03 -8.78 1.65
N TRP A 88 5.72 -9.67 0.93
CA TRP A 88 7.16 -9.60 0.76
C TRP A 88 7.58 -8.28 0.07
N LEU A 89 6.90 -7.91 -1.02
CA LEU A 89 7.12 -6.64 -1.73
C LEU A 89 6.79 -5.43 -0.86
N HIS A 90 5.76 -5.53 -0.01
CA HIS A 90 5.29 -4.44 0.85
C HIS A 90 6.23 -4.16 2.03
N VAL A 91 6.72 -5.19 2.70
CA VAL A 91 7.60 -5.03 3.87
C VAL A 91 9.05 -4.82 3.44
N GLY A 92 9.50 -5.50 2.37
CA GLY A 92 10.84 -5.34 1.82
C GLY A 92 11.98 -5.77 2.77
N THR A 93 11.70 -6.51 3.85
CA THR A 93 12.72 -6.96 4.81
C THR A 93 13.70 -7.97 4.17
N ASN A 94 14.96 -7.92 4.59
CA ASN A 94 16.06 -8.77 4.10
C ASN A 94 16.34 -8.68 2.59
N THR A 95 16.08 -7.52 2.00
CA THR A 95 16.37 -7.28 0.59
C THR A 95 17.75 -6.64 0.44
N GLY A 96 18.64 -7.28 -0.33
CA GLY A 96 20.02 -6.80 -0.52
C GLY A 96 20.10 -5.49 -1.31
N LEU A 97 21.32 -4.94 -1.43
CA LEU A 97 21.59 -3.65 -2.08
C LEU A 97 21.00 -3.52 -3.49
N VAL A 98 20.99 -4.61 -4.26
CA VAL A 98 20.43 -4.65 -5.62
C VAL A 98 18.93 -4.31 -5.61
N TRP A 99 18.17 -4.88 -4.68
CA TRP A 99 16.73 -4.63 -4.58
C TRP A 99 16.42 -3.21 -4.12
N GLN A 100 17.24 -2.67 -3.21
CA GLN A 100 17.14 -1.27 -2.80
C GLN A 100 17.36 -0.31 -3.98
N ALA A 101 18.35 -0.59 -4.83
CA ALA A 101 18.58 0.19 -6.05
C ALA A 101 17.38 0.12 -7.02
N VAL A 102 16.76 -1.05 -7.18
CA VAL A 102 15.55 -1.20 -8.00
C VAL A 102 14.40 -0.36 -7.46
N ILE A 103 14.14 -0.40 -6.15
CA ILE A 103 13.10 0.44 -5.53
C ILE A 103 13.43 1.93 -5.70
N PHE A 104 14.68 2.32 -5.49
CA PHE A 104 15.12 3.71 -5.63
C PHE A 104 14.90 4.25 -7.05
N VAL A 105 15.36 3.50 -8.05
CA VAL A 105 15.14 3.86 -9.47
C VAL A 105 13.65 3.83 -9.80
N GLY A 106 12.92 2.83 -9.31
CA GLY A 106 11.48 2.71 -9.46
C GLY A 106 10.71 3.92 -8.90
N GLY A 107 11.15 4.49 -7.78
CA GLY A 107 10.58 5.71 -7.21
C GLY A 107 10.96 6.99 -7.97
N LEU A 108 12.13 7.02 -8.60
CA LEU A 108 12.59 8.17 -9.38
C LEU A 108 11.82 8.31 -10.71
N LEU A 109 11.43 7.19 -11.33
CA LEU A 109 10.75 7.18 -12.63
C LEU A 109 9.43 7.97 -12.64
N PRO A 110 8.47 7.78 -11.71
CA PRO A 110 7.26 8.60 -11.63
C PRO A 110 7.54 10.09 -11.46
N ALA A 111 8.56 10.45 -10.68
CA ALA A 111 8.95 11.85 -10.49
C ALA A 111 9.47 12.46 -11.81
N LEU A 112 10.32 11.73 -12.55
CA LEU A 112 10.79 12.14 -13.88
C LEU A 112 9.64 12.25 -14.89
N PHE A 113 8.70 11.31 -14.88
CA PHE A 113 7.51 11.38 -15.75
C PHE A 113 6.59 12.55 -15.39
N ALA A 114 6.44 12.89 -14.11
CA ALA A 114 5.69 14.06 -13.69
C ALA A 114 6.35 15.35 -14.20
N VAL A 115 7.67 15.51 -14.03
CA VAL A 115 8.42 16.69 -14.50
C VAL A 115 8.33 16.83 -16.02
N THR A 116 8.56 15.75 -16.76
CA THR A 116 8.51 15.76 -18.23
C THR A 116 7.08 16.03 -18.73
N GLY A 117 6.06 15.43 -18.11
CA GLY A 117 4.65 15.70 -18.39
C GLY A 117 4.27 17.16 -18.18
N ILE A 118 4.66 17.76 -17.04
CA ILE A 118 4.44 19.18 -16.75
C ILE A 118 5.16 20.07 -17.78
N MET A 119 6.42 19.74 -18.11
CA MET A 119 7.19 20.49 -19.11
C MET A 119 6.51 20.46 -20.49
N MET A 120 6.07 19.28 -20.94
CA MET A 120 5.34 19.12 -22.20
C MET A 120 4.02 19.90 -22.19
N TRP A 121 3.27 19.85 -21.09
CA TRP A 121 2.03 20.60 -20.93
C TRP A 121 2.25 22.11 -21.00
N LEU A 122 3.25 22.63 -20.27
CA LEU A 122 3.60 24.07 -20.31
C LEU A 122 4.06 24.52 -21.69
N ARG A 123 4.87 23.70 -22.38
CA ARG A 123 5.37 24.00 -23.73
C ARG A 123 4.21 24.07 -24.73
N ARG A 124 3.30 23.09 -24.68
CA ARG A 124 2.09 23.06 -25.50
C ARG A 124 1.21 24.28 -25.25
N ARG A 125 1.00 24.65 -23.99
CA ARG A 125 0.18 25.81 -23.61
C ARG A 125 0.74 27.13 -24.17
N LYS A 126 2.06 27.32 -24.13
CA LYS A 126 2.72 28.50 -24.73
C LYS A 126 2.55 28.54 -26.25
N THR A 127 2.69 27.40 -26.93
CA THR A 127 2.50 27.35 -28.39
C THR A 127 1.07 27.64 -28.81
N GLU A 128 0.08 27.15 -28.06
CA GLU A 128 -1.34 27.41 -28.33
C GLU A 128 -1.67 28.90 -28.15
N GLN A 129 -1.16 29.54 -27.08
CA GLN A 129 -1.30 30.98 -26.86
C GLN A 129 -0.66 31.81 -27.98
N ALA A 130 0.55 31.45 -28.41
CA ALA A 130 1.25 32.13 -29.50
C ALA A 130 0.49 32.01 -30.84
N MET A 131 -0.08 30.84 -31.12
CA MET A 131 -0.88 30.60 -32.32
C MET A 131 -2.21 31.37 -32.29
N ALA A 132 -2.88 31.42 -31.13
CA ALA A 132 -4.09 32.22 -30.94
C ALA A 132 -3.82 33.72 -31.17
N ALA A 133 -2.74 34.26 -30.60
CA ALA A 133 -2.32 35.65 -30.81
C ALA A 133 -1.99 35.95 -32.28
N ARG A 134 -1.31 35.03 -32.98
CA ARG A 134 -1.03 35.14 -34.42
C ARG A 134 -2.30 35.16 -35.26
N ARG A 135 -3.27 34.30 -34.96
CA ARG A 135 -4.57 34.25 -35.65
C ARG A 135 -5.35 35.56 -35.47
N ALA A 136 -5.44 36.06 -34.24
CA ALA A 136 -6.11 37.33 -33.95
C ALA A 136 -5.46 38.51 -34.70
N ARG A 137 -4.13 38.57 -34.75
CA ARG A 137 -3.41 39.61 -35.50
C ARG A 137 -3.65 39.54 -37.01
N ASN A 138 -3.67 38.34 -37.59
CA ASN A 138 -3.93 38.17 -39.02
C ASN A 138 -5.37 38.55 -39.40
N GLN A 139 -6.34 38.25 -38.53
CA GLN A 139 -7.74 38.68 -38.69
C GLN A 139 -7.85 40.21 -38.65
N ALA A 140 -7.20 40.87 -37.67
CA ALA A 140 -7.20 42.32 -37.57
C ALA A 140 -6.56 43.01 -38.80
N ARG A 141 -5.49 42.43 -39.36
CA ARG A 141 -4.88 42.93 -40.61
C ARG A 141 -5.75 42.76 -41.84
N GLY A 142 -6.46 41.63 -41.95
CA GLY A 142 -7.38 41.38 -43.07
C GLY A 142 -8.65 42.24 -43.05
N ALA A 143 -9.03 42.76 -41.88
CA ALA A 143 -10.19 43.63 -41.70
C ALA A 143 -9.92 45.11 -42.02
N LEU A 144 -8.65 45.51 -42.18
CA LEU A 144 -8.32 46.88 -42.58
C LEU A 144 -8.59 47.07 -44.08
N PRO A 145 -9.24 48.17 -44.49
CA PRO A 145 -9.39 48.51 -45.90
C PRO A 145 -8.00 48.60 -46.53
N GLN A 146 -7.72 47.79 -47.54
CA GLN A 146 -6.46 47.91 -48.27
C GLN A 146 -6.45 49.26 -48.98
N PRO A 147 -5.44 50.10 -48.79
CA PRO A 147 -5.31 51.34 -49.55
C PRO A 147 -5.25 50.98 -51.03
N ASN A 148 -6.23 51.46 -51.78
CA ASN A 148 -6.45 51.11 -53.17
C ASN A 148 -5.16 51.39 -53.97
N ALA A 149 -4.49 50.34 -54.45
CA ALA A 149 -3.24 50.42 -55.22
C ALA A 149 -3.49 50.90 -56.66
N GLY A 150 -4.29 51.95 -56.83
CA GLY A 150 -4.82 52.39 -58.12
C GLY A 150 -5.10 53.89 -58.23
N ALA A 151 -4.48 54.74 -57.40
CA ALA A 151 -4.57 56.19 -57.54
C ALA A 151 -3.18 56.77 -57.86
N GLY A 152 -2.74 56.60 -59.11
CA GLY A 152 -1.42 57.09 -59.53
C GLY A 152 -1.02 56.65 -60.93
N ALA A 153 -1.91 56.80 -61.90
CA ALA A 153 -1.56 56.83 -63.32
C ALA A 153 -2.74 57.45 -64.06
N GLU A 154 -2.78 58.78 -64.13
CA GLU A 154 -3.28 59.60 -65.25
C GLU A 154 -3.13 61.09 -64.91
#